data_AF-A0A078GZS4-F1
#
_entry.id   AF-A0A078GZS4-F1
#
_cell.length_a   1.000
_cell.length_b   1.000
_cell.length_c   1.000
_cell.angle_alpha   90.00
_cell.angle_beta   90.00
_cell.angle_gamma   90.00
#
_symmetry.space_group_name_H-M   'P 1'
#
loop_
_entity.id
_entity.type
_entity.pdbx_description
1 polymer ?
#
loop_
_entity_poly.entity_id
_entity_poly.type
_entity_poly.pdbx_seq_one_letter_code
_entity_poly.pdbx_strand_id
1 'polypeptide(L)'
;MALSIKDISSVADGAKQSKITSAVRSVVDKLGLPPQLIHIRAAEFAKRYSIDLQMNRQAIKAAEEAAERCTDHVNRSRPPSSIAAAVVYIIAQLSYEKKLLKDIKEATGVHVVNTIKGTYKDLYPHLPKIIPTWFANANDLKKLHSP
;
A
#
# COMPACT_ATOMS: atom_id res chain seq x y z
N MET A 1 -5.03 9.83 9.31
CA MET A 1 -4.54 9.28 8.04
C MET A 1 -3.26 10.01 7.70
N ALA A 2 -2.16 9.28 7.46
CA ALA A 2 -0.89 9.89 7.08
C ALA A 2 -0.91 10.38 5.62
N LEU A 3 -0.36 11.57 5.37
CA LEU A 3 -0.19 12.13 4.04
C LEU A 3 1.24 11.93 3.56
N SER A 4 1.41 11.49 2.31
CA SER A 4 2.75 11.35 1.75
C SER A 4 3.35 12.72 1.43
N ILE A 5 4.68 12.81 1.36
CA ILE A 5 5.38 14.04 0.95
C ILE A 5 4.90 14.50 -0.44
N LYS A 6 4.52 13.58 -1.32
CA LYS A 6 3.95 13.90 -2.63
C LYS A 6 2.60 14.60 -2.50
N ASP A 7 1.72 14.08 -1.64
CA ASP A 7 0.39 14.66 -1.40
C ASP A 7 0.51 16.07 -0.80
N ILE A 8 1.42 16.26 0.15
CA ILE A 8 1.71 17.57 0.74
C ILE A 8 2.27 18.52 -0.32
N SER A 9 3.26 18.06 -1.11
CA SER A 9 3.89 18.87 -2.16
C SER A 9 2.92 19.31 -3.25
N SER A 10 1.90 18.51 -3.59
CA SER A 10 0.89 18.88 -4.59
C SER A 10 0.02 20.06 -4.19
N VAL A 11 -0.05 20.41 -2.90
CA VAL A 11 -0.87 21.51 -2.38
C VAL A 11 -0.05 22.62 -1.72
N ALA A 12 1.29 22.48 -1.67
CA ALA A 12 2.18 23.38 -0.92
C ALA A 12 2.79 24.50 -1.78
N ASP A 13 1.99 25.15 -2.63
CA ASP A 13 2.36 26.36 -3.41
C ASP A 13 3.77 26.32 -4.04
N GLY A 14 4.09 25.23 -4.71
CA GLY A 14 5.36 25.06 -5.44
C GLY A 14 6.55 24.59 -4.58
N ALA A 15 6.35 24.27 -3.31
CA ALA A 15 7.39 23.68 -2.47
C ALA A 15 7.84 22.31 -3.00
N LYS A 16 9.16 22.19 -3.27
CA LYS A 16 9.78 20.95 -3.74
C LYS A 16 9.74 19.87 -2.64
N GLN A 17 9.44 18.62 -3.02
CA GLN A 17 9.42 17.47 -2.11
C GLN A 17 10.70 17.32 -1.27
N SER A 18 11.87 17.62 -1.83
CA SER A 18 13.16 17.55 -1.11
C SER A 18 13.26 18.58 0.02
N LYS A 19 12.70 19.78 -0.16
CA LYS A 19 12.65 20.82 0.86
C LYS A 19 11.68 20.45 1.98
N ILE A 20 10.50 19.94 1.63
CA ILE A 20 9.52 19.43 2.60
C ILE A 20 10.14 18.29 3.41
N THR A 21 10.80 17.32 2.75
CA THR A 21 11.47 16.20 3.43
C THR A 21 12.57 16.68 4.39
N SER A 22 13.38 17.65 3.96
CA SER A 22 14.44 18.21 4.81
C SER A 22 13.87 18.96 6.03
N ALA A 23 12.77 19.69 5.85
CA ALA A 23 12.09 20.37 6.96
C ALA A 23 11.52 19.37 7.97
N VAL A 24 10.84 18.31 7.50
CA VAL A 24 10.32 17.24 8.35
C VAL A 24 11.44 16.55 9.14
N ARG A 25 12.57 16.22 8.50
CA ARG A 25 13.75 15.69 9.19
C ARG A 25 14.25 16.62 10.29
N SER A 26 14.40 17.91 9.98
CA SER A 26 14.88 18.89 10.97
C SER A 26 13.96 19.00 12.18
N VAL A 27 12.64 18.90 12.00
CA VAL A 27 11.67 18.90 13.11
C VAL A 27 11.82 17.64 13.95
N VAL A 28 11.90 16.46 13.33
CA VAL A 28 12.06 15.18 14.02
C VAL A 28 13.35 15.17 14.85
N ASP A 29 14.45 15.63 14.27
CA ASP A 29 15.75 15.71 14.94
C ASP A 29 15.71 16.67 16.13
N LYS A 30 15.17 17.89 15.94
CA LYS A 30 15.09 18.91 17.01
C LYS A 30 14.19 18.51 18.18
N LEU A 31 13.16 17.70 17.91
CA LEU A 31 12.24 17.20 18.94
C LEU A 31 12.70 15.88 19.56
N GLY A 32 13.84 15.32 19.15
CA GLY A 32 14.33 14.02 19.64
C GLY A 32 13.39 12.86 19.32
N LEU A 33 12.62 12.99 18.24
CA LEU A 33 11.62 11.99 17.85
C LEU A 33 12.25 10.83 17.06
N PRO A 34 11.67 9.63 17.11
CA PRO A 34 12.17 8.49 16.35
C PRO A 34 12.16 8.76 14.83
N PRO A 35 13.27 8.53 14.10
CA PRO A 35 13.36 8.74 12.66
C PRO A 35 12.32 7.96 11.84
N GLN A 36 11.81 6.84 12.40
CA GLN A 36 10.82 5.99 11.75
C GLN A 36 9.49 6.72 11.51
N LEU A 37 9.19 7.80 12.25
CA LEU A 37 7.98 8.60 12.08
C LEU A 37 7.92 9.33 10.72
N ILE A 38 9.06 9.48 10.04
CA ILE A 38 9.13 10.08 8.70
C ILE A 38 8.63 9.10 7.62
N HIS A 39 8.60 7.80 7.93
CA HIS A 39 8.27 6.75 6.98
C HIS A 39 6.82 6.27 7.15
N ILE A 40 6.05 6.35 6.07
CA ILE A 40 4.70 5.77 6.02
C ILE A 40 4.81 4.27 5.74
N ARG A 41 4.18 3.47 6.60
CA ARG A 41 4.12 2.01 6.46
C ARG A 41 3.20 1.58 5.32
N ALA A 42 3.42 0.38 4.77
CA ALA A 42 2.58 -0.17 3.71
C ALA A 42 1.11 -0.31 4.16
N ALA A 43 0.86 -0.69 5.41
CA ALA A 43 -0.49 -0.82 5.96
C ALA A 43 -1.28 0.51 5.94
N GLU A 44 -0.62 1.63 6.25
CA GLU A 44 -1.26 2.96 6.22
C GLU A 44 -1.61 3.37 4.79
N PHE A 45 -0.73 3.09 3.82
CA PHE A 45 -1.05 3.27 2.40
C PHE A 45 -2.20 2.36 1.95
N ALA A 46 -2.18 1.08 2.33
CA ALA A 46 -3.19 0.11 1.92
C ALA A 46 -4.59 0.52 2.43
N LYS A 47 -4.68 0.92 3.70
CA LYS A 47 -5.92 1.43 4.30
C LYS A 47 -6.46 2.64 3.52
N ARG A 48 -5.60 3.61 3.22
CA ARG A 48 -5.98 4.82 2.47
C ARG A 48 -6.47 4.47 1.06
N TYR A 49 -5.68 3.73 0.30
CA TYR A 49 -6.04 3.33 -1.06
C TYR A 49 -7.36 2.53 -1.10
N SER A 50 -7.60 1.65 -0.11
CA SER A 50 -8.86 0.94 0.00
C SER A 50 -10.06 1.86 0.30
N ILE A 51 -9.87 2.92 1.08
CA ILE A 51 -10.89 3.95 1.32
C ILE A 51 -11.16 4.75 0.04
N ASP A 52 -10.11 5.18 -0.66
CA ASP A 52 -10.21 5.95 -1.91
C ASP A 52 -10.92 5.14 -3.01
N LEU A 53 -10.72 3.82 -3.03
CA LEU A 53 -11.41 2.86 -3.91
C LEU A 53 -12.82 2.50 -3.45
N GLN A 54 -13.30 3.08 -2.34
CA GLN A 54 -14.60 2.80 -1.75
C GLN A 54 -14.83 1.31 -1.47
N MET A 55 -13.79 0.62 -1.02
CA MET A 55 -13.90 -0.79 -0.62
C MET A 55 -14.71 -0.92 0.67
N ASN A 56 -15.36 -2.06 0.87
CA ASN A 56 -16.13 -2.29 2.09
C ASN A 56 -15.20 -2.43 3.33
N ARG A 57 -15.79 -2.32 4.53
CA ARG A 57 -15.03 -2.34 5.80
C ARG A 57 -14.18 -3.60 6.00
N GLN A 58 -14.67 -4.77 5.56
CA GLN A 58 -13.92 -6.02 5.66
C GLN A 58 -12.71 -6.01 4.73
N ALA A 59 -12.87 -5.53 3.50
CA ALA A 59 -11.80 -5.43 2.53
C ALA A 59 -10.74 -4.39 2.93
N ILE A 60 -11.15 -3.24 3.50
CA ILE A 60 -10.21 -2.25 4.08
C ILE A 60 -9.38 -2.91 5.18
N LYS A 61 -10.03 -3.59 6.14
CA LYS A 61 -9.34 -4.26 7.24
C LYS A 61 -8.40 -5.37 6.74
N ALA A 62 -8.83 -6.15 5.76
CA ALA A 62 -8.02 -7.22 5.18
C ALA A 62 -6.79 -6.68 4.44
N ALA A 63 -6.92 -5.56 3.72
CA ALA A 63 -5.81 -4.90 3.05
C ALA A 63 -4.79 -4.34 4.04
N GLU A 64 -5.25 -3.72 5.14
CA GLU A 64 -4.39 -3.23 6.22
C GLU A 64 -3.61 -4.37 6.89
N GLU A 65 -4.30 -5.44 7.30
CA GLU A 65 -3.65 -6.61 7.92
C GLU A 65 -2.68 -7.32 6.96
N ALA A 66 -3.07 -7.51 5.69
CA ALA A 66 -2.23 -8.17 4.71
C ALA A 66 -0.95 -7.37 4.43
N ALA A 67 -1.06 -6.04 4.34
CA ALA A 67 0.10 -5.17 4.13
C ALA A 67 1.05 -5.14 5.33
N GLU A 68 0.54 -5.26 6.57
CA GLU A 68 1.38 -5.38 7.77
C GLU A 68 2.19 -6.69 7.74
N ARG A 69 1.55 -7.80 7.35
CA ARG A 69 2.18 -9.14 7.23
C ARG A 69 3.16 -9.27 6.06
N CYS A 70 3.13 -8.36 5.09
CA CYS A 70 4.07 -8.37 3.97
C CYS A 70 5.51 -8.04 4.40
N THR A 71 5.69 -7.37 5.54
CA THR A 71 6.98 -6.86 6.01
C THR A 71 8.04 -7.97 6.14
N ASP A 72 7.62 -9.20 6.44
CA ASP A 72 8.50 -10.36 6.67
C ASP A 72 8.71 -11.23 5.41
N HIS A 73 8.00 -10.95 4.32
CA HIS A 73 7.90 -11.85 3.16
C HIS A 73 8.23 -11.18 1.82
N VAL A 74 8.40 -9.87 1.80
CA VAL A 74 8.72 -9.11 0.58
C VAL A 74 10.18 -8.69 0.56
N ASN A 75 10.76 -8.62 -0.64
CA ASN A 75 12.06 -8.01 -0.85
C ASN A 75 12.07 -6.58 -0.26
N ARG A 76 12.94 -6.34 0.74
CA ARG A 76 13.11 -5.05 1.44
C ARG A 76 13.39 -3.86 0.51
N SER A 77 13.73 -4.11 -0.75
CA SER A 77 13.92 -3.08 -1.77
C SER A 77 12.61 -2.50 -2.36
N ARG A 78 11.44 -3.09 -2.12
CA ARG A 78 10.16 -2.58 -2.66
C ARG A 78 9.67 -1.41 -1.81
N PRO A 79 9.29 -0.26 -2.42
CA PRO A 79 8.78 0.87 -1.66
C PRO A 79 7.41 0.53 -1.02
N PRO A 80 7.11 0.98 0.21
CA PRO A 80 5.89 0.64 0.93
C PRO A 80 4.58 0.93 0.16
N SER A 81 4.55 2.01 -0.63
CA SER A 81 3.41 2.37 -1.48
C SER A 81 3.13 1.34 -2.58
N SER A 82 4.17 0.71 -3.15
CA SER A 82 4.01 -0.33 -4.17
C SER A 82 3.53 -1.66 -3.57
N ILE A 83 4.03 -2.01 -2.38
CA ILE A 83 3.53 -3.15 -1.62
C ILE A 83 2.05 -2.97 -1.32
N ALA A 84 1.67 -1.80 -0.79
CA ALA A 84 0.29 -1.44 -0.52
C ALA A 84 -0.60 -1.54 -1.76
N ALA A 85 -0.18 -0.96 -2.90
CA ALA A 85 -0.95 -1.03 -4.14
C ALA A 85 -1.18 -2.47 -4.63
N ALA A 86 -0.16 -3.35 -4.52
CA ALA A 86 -0.29 -4.75 -4.88
C ALA A 86 -1.21 -5.52 -3.92
N VAL A 87 -1.10 -5.29 -2.62
CA VAL A 87 -1.99 -5.88 -1.61
C VAL A 87 -3.44 -5.48 -1.85
N VAL A 88 -3.69 -4.19 -2.08
CA VAL A 88 -5.02 -3.66 -2.38
C VAL A 88 -5.59 -4.29 -3.65
N TYR A 89 -4.77 -4.48 -4.69
CA TYR A 89 -5.18 -5.22 -5.88
C TYR A 89 -5.58 -6.66 -5.58
N ILE A 90 -4.77 -7.41 -4.82
CA ILE A 90 -5.09 -8.79 -4.44
C ILE A 90 -6.43 -8.85 -3.68
N ILE A 91 -6.60 -8.00 -2.67
CA ILE A 91 -7.83 -7.95 -1.86
C ILE A 91 -9.03 -7.55 -2.70
N ALA A 92 -8.86 -6.60 -3.63
CA ALA A 92 -9.93 -6.22 -4.55
C ALA A 92 -10.32 -7.37 -5.49
N GLN A 93 -9.37 -8.20 -5.96
CA GLN A 93 -9.67 -9.37 -6.79
C GLN A 93 -10.37 -10.50 -6.02
N LEU A 94 -10.14 -10.60 -4.71
CA LEU A 94 -10.81 -11.53 -3.80
C LEU A 94 -12.17 -11.02 -3.29
N SER A 95 -12.44 -9.72 -3.45
CA SER A 95 -13.70 -9.10 -3.04
C SER A 95 -14.82 -9.43 -4.02
N TYR A 96 -16.08 -9.37 -3.55
CA TYR A 96 -17.25 -9.52 -4.40
C TYR A 96 -17.28 -8.47 -5.51
N GLU A 97 -17.06 -7.20 -5.15
CA GLU A 97 -16.92 -6.11 -6.10
C GLU A 97 -15.44 -5.91 -6.46
N LYS A 98 -15.05 -6.46 -7.61
CA LYS A 98 -13.68 -6.37 -8.10
C LYS A 98 -13.36 -4.97 -8.60
N LYS A 99 -12.22 -4.42 -8.19
CA LYS A 99 -11.70 -3.15 -8.72
C LYS A 99 -10.73 -3.40 -9.88
N LEU A 100 -10.76 -2.55 -10.90
CA LEU A 100 -9.87 -2.68 -12.04
C LEU A 100 -8.47 -2.17 -11.67
N LEU A 101 -7.45 -2.72 -12.33
CA LEU A 101 -6.07 -2.29 -12.14
C LEU A 101 -5.87 -0.80 -12.48
N LYS A 102 -6.71 -0.26 -13.38
CA LYS A 102 -6.73 1.17 -13.73
C LYS A 102 -7.20 2.03 -12.55
N ASP A 103 -8.28 1.63 -11.88
CA ASP A 103 -8.83 2.36 -10.72
C ASP A 103 -7.82 2.39 -9.58
N ILE A 104 -7.12 1.27 -9.38
CA ILE A 104 -6.05 1.16 -8.37
C ILE A 104 -4.87 2.05 -8.75
N LYS A 105 -4.46 2.07 -10.02
CA LYS A 105 -3.40 2.99 -10.48
C LYS A 105 -3.77 4.45 -10.18
N GLU A 106 -5.02 4.82 -10.42
CA GLU A 106 -5.53 6.17 -10.18
C GLU A 106 -5.56 6.50 -8.69
N ALA A 107 -6.15 5.64 -7.85
CA ALA A 107 -6.22 5.83 -6.40
C ALA A 107 -4.83 5.83 -5.73
N THR A 108 -3.89 5.03 -6.24
CA THR A 108 -2.57 4.89 -5.62
C THR A 108 -1.58 5.98 -6.02
N GLY A 109 -1.80 6.63 -7.17
CA GLY A 109 -0.84 7.55 -7.78
C GLY A 109 0.48 6.87 -8.18
N VAL A 110 0.53 5.53 -8.18
CA VAL A 110 1.69 4.74 -8.63
C VAL A 110 1.72 4.78 -10.15
N HIS A 111 2.69 5.50 -10.70
CA HIS A 111 2.74 5.81 -12.13
C HIS A 111 2.91 4.58 -13.04
N VAL A 112 3.33 3.43 -12.50
CA VAL A 112 3.74 2.27 -13.29
C VAL A 112 2.93 1.02 -12.90
N VAL A 113 2.04 0.60 -13.80
CA VAL A 113 1.25 -0.65 -13.68
C VAL A 113 2.18 -1.87 -13.53
N ASN A 114 3.33 -1.85 -14.21
CA ASN A 114 4.33 -2.92 -14.12
C ASN A 114 4.92 -3.06 -12.71
N THR A 115 4.96 -2.00 -11.91
CA THR A 115 5.42 -2.07 -10.52
C THR A 115 4.43 -2.83 -9.65
N ILE A 116 3.13 -2.60 -9.84
CA ILE A 116 2.07 -3.35 -9.13
C ILE A 116 2.14 -4.83 -9.52
N LYS A 117 2.22 -5.13 -10.83
CA LYS A 117 2.34 -6.52 -11.33
C LYS A 117 3.60 -7.22 -10.83
N GLY A 118 4.75 -6.53 -10.88
CA GLY A 118 6.01 -7.09 -10.40
C GLY A 118 5.98 -7.37 -8.90
N THR A 119 5.40 -6.47 -8.11
CA THR A 119 5.24 -6.68 -6.66
C THR A 119 4.22 -7.79 -6.37
N TYR A 120 3.15 -7.89 -7.16
CA TYR A 120 2.20 -8.99 -7.07
C TYR A 120 2.85 -10.36 -7.35
N LYS A 121 3.74 -10.43 -8.34
CA LYS A 121 4.54 -11.62 -8.63
C LYS A 121 5.40 -12.05 -7.44
N ASP A 122 6.04 -11.09 -6.78
CA ASP A 122 6.85 -11.36 -5.57
C ASP A 122 5.98 -11.83 -4.39
N LEU A 123 4.76 -11.30 -4.26
CA LEU A 123 3.81 -11.64 -3.20
C LEU A 123 3.08 -12.98 -3.43
N TYR A 124 2.92 -13.40 -4.68
CA TYR A 124 2.07 -14.53 -5.07
C TYR A 124 2.37 -15.84 -4.33
N PRO A 125 3.65 -16.24 -4.13
CA PRO A 125 3.97 -17.46 -3.37
C PRO A 125 3.62 -17.37 -1.88
N HIS A 126 3.43 -16.17 -1.35
CA HIS A 126 3.24 -15.89 0.06
C HIS A 126 1.79 -15.53 0.43
N LEU A 127 0.88 -15.46 -0.56
CA LEU A 127 -0.54 -15.12 -0.34
C LEU A 127 -1.19 -15.89 0.81
N PRO A 128 -1.00 -17.22 0.98
CA PRO A 128 -1.63 -17.95 2.08
C PRO A 128 -1.17 -17.51 3.48
N LYS A 129 0.00 -16.87 3.59
CA LYS A 129 0.54 -16.37 4.86
C LYS A 129 0.13 -14.91 5.13
N ILE A 130 0.06 -14.09 4.08
CA ILE A 130 -0.23 -12.67 4.22
C ILE A 130 -1.72 -12.36 4.21
N ILE A 131 -2.54 -13.09 3.45
CA ILE A 131 -3.97 -12.81 3.38
C ILE A 131 -4.65 -13.36 4.64
N PRO A 132 -5.44 -12.57 5.36
CA PRO A 132 -6.14 -13.07 6.55
C PRO A 132 -7.13 -14.18 6.20
N THR A 133 -7.05 -15.29 6.93
CA THR A 133 -7.90 -16.47 6.71
C THR A 133 -9.38 -16.21 6.96
N TRP A 134 -9.71 -15.19 7.77
CA TRP A 134 -11.08 -14.72 7.97
C TRP A 134 -11.65 -14.01 6.74
N PHE A 135 -10.80 -13.54 5.83
CA PHE A 135 -11.20 -12.83 4.62
C PHE A 135 -11.25 -13.74 3.39
N ALA A 136 -10.23 -14.57 3.18
CA ALA A 136 -10.17 -15.51 2.07
C ALA A 136 -9.49 -16.82 2.47
N ASN A 137 -10.02 -17.94 1.98
CA ASN A 137 -9.44 -19.27 2.18
C ASN A 137 -8.56 -19.70 0.99
N ALA A 138 -7.91 -20.85 1.12
CA ALA A 138 -7.01 -21.37 0.09
C ALA A 138 -7.69 -21.60 -1.28
N ASN A 139 -8.99 -21.91 -1.32
CA ASN A 139 -9.71 -22.08 -2.58
C ASN A 139 -9.99 -20.74 -3.26
N ASP A 140 -10.22 -19.67 -2.49
CA ASP A 140 -10.38 -18.32 -3.05
C ASP A 140 -9.06 -17.80 -3.62
N LEU A 141 -7.93 -18.09 -2.97
CA LEU A 141 -6.62 -17.74 -3.49
C LEU A 141 -6.29 -18.42 -4.82
N LYS A 142 -6.78 -19.65 -5.06
CA LYS A 142 -6.64 -20.34 -6.35
C LYS A 142 -7.43 -19.69 -7.49
N LYS A 143 -8.45 -18.88 -7.18
CA LYS A 143 -9.23 -18.14 -8.18
C LYS A 143 -8.50 -16.89 -8.68
N LEU A 144 -7.42 -16.47 -8.01
CA LEU A 144 -6.60 -15.36 -8.45
C LEU A 144 -5.79 -15.74 -9.68
N HIS A 145 -5.78 -14.85 -10.68
CA HIS A 145 -4.91 -15.01 -11.84
C HIS A 145 -3.45 -15.03 -11.41
N SER A 146 -2.71 -16.03 -11.89
CA SER A 146 -1.26 -16.07 -11.74
C SER A 146 -0.64 -14.87 -12.49
N PRO A 147 0.28 -14.12 -11.84
CA PRO A 147 0.94 -12.96 -12.44
C PRO A 147 1.89 -13.26 -13.60
#